data_AF-A0A844Q5Y9-F1
#
_entry.id   AF-A0A844Q5Y9-F1
#
_cell.length_a   1.000
_cell.length_b   1.000
_cell.length_c   1.000
_cell.angle_alpha   90.00
_cell.angle_beta   90.00
_cell.angle_gamma   90.00
#
_symmetry.space_group_name_H-M   'P 1'
#
loop_
_entity.id
_entity.type
_entity.pdbx_description
1 polymer ?
#
loop_
_entity_poly.entity_id
_entity_poly.type
_entity_poly.pdbx_seq_one_letter_code
_entity_poly.pdbx_strand_id
1 'polypeptide(L)'
;MSKKRTKPAKKVLVDYEEKMSLPFAASYLQQIATKFKEDQRFTLTVGDESFDIVPSSQVELEIKLEQRGSKYKFEIELEWDEAKADQTLSIE
;
A
#
# COMPACT_ATOMS: atom_id res chain seq x y z
N MET A 1 -13.08 14.15 32.05
CA MET A 1 -12.67 14.87 30.82
C MET A 1 -12.03 13.87 29.88
N SER A 2 -12.63 13.63 28.70
CA SER A 2 -12.11 12.65 27.73
C SER A 2 -10.96 13.29 26.94
N LYS A 3 -9.75 12.71 27.02
CA LYS A 3 -8.61 13.13 26.20
C LYS A 3 -8.93 12.75 24.74
N LYS A 4 -9.29 13.72 23.90
CA LYS A 4 -9.31 13.54 22.44
C LYS A 4 -7.89 13.19 22.00
N ARG A 5 -7.63 11.92 21.73
CA ARG A 5 -6.40 11.48 21.05
C ARG A 5 -6.43 12.09 19.65
N THR A 6 -5.55 13.06 19.38
CA THR A 6 -5.30 13.54 18.03
C THR A 6 -4.65 12.41 17.23
N LYS A 7 -5.27 11.99 16.12
CA LYS A 7 -4.64 11.04 15.20
C LYS A 7 -3.29 11.62 14.72
N PRO A 8 -2.24 10.80 14.60
CA PRO A 8 -0.98 11.26 14.02
C PRO A 8 -1.21 11.79 12.59
N ALA A 9 -0.41 12.77 12.18
CA ALA A 9 -0.52 13.36 10.85
C ALA A 9 -0.10 12.34 9.78
N LYS A 10 -0.86 12.26 8.68
CA LYS A 10 -0.51 11.42 7.52
C LYS A 10 0.77 11.95 6.87
N LYS A 11 1.76 11.08 6.68
CA LYS A 11 2.96 11.36 5.88
C LYS A 11 2.83 10.60 4.55
N VAL A 12 2.90 11.32 3.44
CA VAL A 12 2.96 10.72 2.09
C VAL A 12 4.42 10.45 1.76
N LEU A 13 4.77 9.19 1.46
CA LEU A 13 6.14 8.80 1.11
C LEU A 13 6.38 8.86 -0.40
N VAL A 14 5.37 8.52 -1.20
CA VAL A 14 5.43 8.56 -2.67
C VAL A 14 4.13 9.19 -3.18
N ASP A 15 4.25 10.12 -4.12
CA ASP A 15 3.15 10.72 -4.87
C ASP A 15 3.53 10.72 -6.36
N TYR A 16 3.08 9.71 -7.10
CA TYR A 16 3.41 9.49 -8.51
C TYR A 16 2.13 9.35 -9.35
N GLU A 17 2.02 10.15 -10.41
CA GLU A 17 0.90 10.10 -11.35
C GLU A 17 1.41 10.06 -12.80
N GLU A 18 0.88 9.13 -13.60
CA GLU A 18 1.20 9.01 -15.02
C GLU A 18 -0.05 8.66 -15.84
N LYS A 19 -0.16 9.24 -17.03
CA LYS A 19 -1.18 8.82 -18.01
C LYS A 19 -0.64 7.65 -18.83
N MET A 20 -1.24 6.48 -18.65
CA MET A 20 -0.88 5.27 -19.39
C MET A 20 -2.11 4.55 -19.94
N SER A 21 -1.90 3.55 -20.81
CA SER A 21 -2.98 2.71 -21.32
C SER A 21 -3.45 1.69 -20.28
N LEU A 22 -4.71 1.24 -20.39
CA LEU A 22 -5.28 0.24 -19.48
C LEU A 22 -4.47 -1.08 -19.45
N PRO A 23 -3.99 -1.64 -20.57
CA PRO A 23 -3.15 -2.84 -20.53
C PRO A 23 -1.83 -2.66 -19.77
N PHE A 24 -1.19 -1.49 -19.87
CA PHE A 24 0.01 -1.20 -19.09
C PHE A 24 -0.30 -1.09 -17.60
N ALA A 25 -1.36 -0.36 -17.24
CA ALA A 25 -1.81 -0.27 -15.84
C ALA A 25 -2.13 -1.66 -15.25
N ALA A 26 -2.84 -2.52 -16.01
CA ALA A 26 -3.15 -3.88 -15.60
C ALA A 26 -1.88 -4.73 -15.40
N SER A 27 -0.89 -4.58 -16.27
CA SER A 27 0.41 -5.26 -16.15
C SER A 27 1.17 -4.81 -14.89
N TYR A 28 1.09 -3.53 -14.51
CA TYR A 28 1.67 -3.02 -13.26
C TYR A 28 0.96 -3.60 -12.02
N LEU A 29 -0.38 -3.59 -12.01
CA LEU A 29 -1.15 -4.19 -10.91
C LEU A 29 -0.85 -5.68 -10.76
N GLN A 30 -0.71 -6.41 -11.87
CA GLN A 30 -0.34 -7.82 -11.86
C GLN A 30 1.05 -8.03 -11.24
N GLN A 31 2.05 -7.21 -11.60
CA GLN A 31 3.40 -7.32 -11.03
C GLN A 31 3.38 -7.11 -9.51
N ILE A 32 2.66 -6.10 -9.02
CA ILE A 32 2.49 -5.85 -7.58
C ILE A 32 1.85 -7.06 -6.90
N ALA A 33 0.77 -7.60 -7.47
CA ALA A 33 0.09 -8.77 -6.93
C ALA A 33 1.01 -10.01 -6.89
N THR A 34 1.80 -10.24 -7.95
CA THR A 34 2.80 -11.33 -7.97
C THR A 34 3.82 -11.15 -6.86
N LYS A 35 4.35 -9.94 -6.65
CA LYS A 35 5.32 -9.66 -5.58
C LYS A 35 4.75 -9.91 -4.19
N PHE A 36 3.51 -9.51 -3.92
CA PHE A 36 2.87 -9.84 -2.65
C PHE A 36 2.66 -11.35 -2.46
N LYS A 37 2.32 -12.08 -3.52
CA LYS A 37 2.07 -13.52 -3.44
C LYS A 37 3.35 -14.33 -3.22
N GLU A 38 4.43 -13.98 -3.91
CA GLU A 38 5.67 -14.76 -3.94
C GLU A 38 6.64 -14.32 -2.84
N ASP A 39 6.87 -13.01 -2.73
CA ASP A 39 7.94 -12.46 -1.88
C ASP A 39 7.39 -11.84 -0.59
N GLN A 40 6.08 -11.56 -0.53
CA GLN A 40 5.40 -10.80 0.54
C GLN A 40 5.94 -9.37 0.74
N ARG A 41 6.82 -8.91 -0.16
CA ARG A 41 7.43 -7.58 -0.14
C ARG A 41 7.99 -7.21 -1.51
N PHE A 42 8.24 -5.93 -1.71
CA PHE A 42 9.04 -5.44 -2.84
C PHE A 42 9.61 -4.06 -2.52
N THR A 43 10.60 -3.64 -3.29
CA THR A 43 11.12 -2.27 -3.25
C THR A 43 10.49 -1.46 -4.37
N LEU A 44 9.91 -0.31 -4.02
CA LEU A 44 9.40 0.68 -4.96
C LEU A 44 10.46 1.77 -5.16
N THR A 45 10.90 1.97 -6.40
CA THR A 45 11.87 3.03 -6.74
C THR A 45 11.19 4.12 -7.57
N VAL A 46 11.36 5.38 -7.16
CA VAL A 46 10.85 6.55 -7.87
C VAL A 46 11.96 7.60 -7.93
N GLY A 47 12.48 7.86 -9.15
CA GLY A 47 13.68 8.69 -9.31
C GLY A 47 14.88 8.08 -8.58
N ASP A 48 15.48 8.85 -7.68
CA ASP A 48 16.62 8.43 -6.85
C ASP A 48 16.20 7.88 -5.47
N GLU A 49 14.89 7.80 -5.20
CA GLU A 49 14.36 7.32 -3.92
C GLU A 49 13.90 5.85 -4.03
N SER A 50 14.12 5.08 -2.96
CA SER A 50 13.67 3.69 -2.83
C SER A 50 12.97 3.47 -1.50
N PHE A 51 11.85 2.75 -1.55
CA PHE A 51 10.99 2.46 -0.41
C PHE A 51 10.71 0.96 -0.35
N ASP A 52 10.95 0.34 0.80
CA ASP A 52 10.57 -1.05 1.03
C ASP A 52 9.10 -1.15 1.42
N ILE A 53 8.33 -1.87 0.63
CA ILE A 53 6.92 -2.17 0.87
C ILE A 53 6.86 -3.55 1.51
N VAL A 54 6.62 -3.58 2.83
CA VAL A 54 6.55 -4.79 3.64
C VAL A 54 5.23 -4.83 4.41
N PRO A 55 4.14 -5.33 3.81
CA PRO A 55 2.88 -5.51 4.51
C PRO A 55 2.99 -6.53 5.64
N SER A 56 2.10 -6.43 6.64
CA SER A 56 1.90 -7.50 7.62
C SER A 56 1.21 -8.72 6.99
N SER A 57 1.26 -9.86 7.66
CA SER A 57 0.59 -11.10 7.22
C SER A 57 -0.94 -10.99 7.19
N GLN A 58 -1.50 -10.00 7.89
CA GLN A 58 -2.91 -9.61 7.82
C GLN A 58 -3.00 -8.16 7.34
N VAL A 59 -3.87 -7.90 6.38
CA VAL A 59 -4.04 -6.60 5.72
C VAL A 59 -5.53 -6.30 5.57
N GLU A 60 -5.90 -5.03 5.55
CA GLU A 60 -7.22 -4.58 5.12
C GLU A 60 -7.16 -4.23 3.62
N LEU A 61 -8.08 -4.79 2.84
CA LEU A 61 -8.25 -4.49 1.41
C LEU A 61 -9.54 -3.71 1.21
N GLU A 62 -9.43 -2.46 0.74
CA GLU A 62 -10.56 -1.66 0.31
C GLU A 62 -10.58 -1.56 -1.23
N ILE A 63 -11.77 -1.74 -1.82
CA ILE A 63 -12.01 -1.55 -3.24
C ILE A 63 -13.15 -0.56 -3.39
N LYS A 64 -12.93 0.50 -4.15
CA LYS A 64 -13.91 1.58 -4.30
C LYS A 64 -14.05 2.02 -5.76
N LEU A 65 -15.30 2.20 -6.19
CA LEU A 65 -15.64 2.76 -7.50
C LEU A 65 -16.52 4.00 -7.30
N GLU A 66 -16.04 5.14 -7.78
CA GLU A 66 -16.76 6.41 -7.74
C GLU A 66 -17.08 6.90 -9.15
N GLN A 67 -18.24 7.55 -9.31
CA GLN A 67 -18.63 8.25 -10.53
C GLN A 67 -18.93 9.71 -10.21
N ARG A 68 -18.34 10.63 -10.99
CA ARG A 68 -18.63 12.07 -10.95
C ARG A 68 -18.92 12.55 -12.37
N GLY A 69 -20.20 12.72 -12.69
CA GLY A 69 -20.65 12.99 -14.06
C GLY A 69 -20.30 11.81 -14.98
N SER A 70 -19.50 12.06 -16.02
CA SER A 70 -18.98 11.04 -16.94
C SER A 70 -17.62 10.45 -16.53
N LYS A 71 -17.01 10.94 -15.46
CA LYS A 71 -15.70 10.47 -14.98
C LYS A 71 -15.88 9.34 -13.96
N TYR A 72 -15.16 8.25 -14.18
CA TYR A 72 -15.04 7.15 -13.22
C TYR A 72 -13.68 7.20 -12.52
N LYS A 73 -13.66 6.82 -11.24
CA LYS A 73 -12.45 6.58 -10.46
C LYS A 73 -12.57 5.22 -9.79
N PHE A 74 -11.59 4.36 -10.01
CA PHE A 74 -11.48 3.08 -9.34
C PHE A 74 -10.22 3.13 -8.45
N GLU A 75 -10.38 2.76 -7.18
CA GLU A 75 -9.34 2.75 -6.18
C GLU A 75 -9.21 1.34 -5.60
N ILE A 76 -7.96 0.91 -5.43
CA ILE A 76 -7.59 -0.26 -4.64
C ILE A 76 -6.66 0.26 -3.55
N GLU A 77 -7.02 0.05 -2.30
CA GLU A 77 -6.20 0.42 -1.15
C GLU A 77 -5.88 -0.82 -0.32
N LEU A 78 -4.63 -0.91 0.11
CA LEU A 78 -4.15 -1.94 1.01
C LEU A 78 -3.58 -1.24 2.24
N GLU A 79 -4.20 -1.46 3.40
CA GLU A 79 -3.80 -0.84 4.66
C GLU A 79 -3.26 -1.89 5.63
N TRP A 80 -2.19 -1.54 6.34
CA TRP A 80 -1.60 -2.37 7.37
C TRP A 80 -0.89 -1.53 8.43
N ASP A 81 -0.84 -2.07 9.64
CA ASP A 81 0.05 -1.58 10.68
C ASP A 81 1.47 -2.14 10.45
N GLU A 82 2.50 -1.42 10.89
CA GLU A 82 3.87 -1.93 10.87
C GLU A 82 3.92 -3.32 11.51
N ALA A 83 4.53 -4.28 10.79
CA ALA A 83 4.72 -5.62 11.31
C ALA A 83 5.52 -5.52 12.61
N LYS A 84 4.88 -5.83 13.75
CA LYS A 84 5.62 -6.05 14.99
C LYS A 84 6.50 -7.25 14.72
N ALA A 85 7.82 -7.06 14.76
CA ALA A 85 8.74 -8.19 14.75
C ALA A 85 8.26 -9.18 15.82
N ASP A 86 8.02 -10.43 15.43
CA ASP A 86 7.71 -11.48 16.39
C ASP A 86 8.81 -11.44 17.45
N GLN A 87 8.45 -11.06 18.67
CA GLN A 87 9.37 -11.12 19.80
C GLN A 87 9.51 -12.60 20.14
N THR A 88 10.37 -13.29 19.42
CA THR A 88 10.73 -14.66 19.76
C THR A 88 11.62 -14.58 21.00
N LEU A 89 11.03 -14.82 22.16
CA LEU A 89 11.79 -15.08 23.38
C LEU A 89 12.41 -16.48 23.24
N SER A 90 13.71 -16.53 22.97
CA SER A 90 14.50 -17.76 23.12
C SER A 90 15.13 -17.81 24.52
N ILE A 91 15.05 -18.97 25.16
CA ILE A 91 15.82 -19.32 26.35
C ILE A 91 16.67 -20.54 25.95
N GLU A 92 17.98 -20.47 26.20
CA GLU A 92 18.89 -21.61 26.07
C GLU A 92 18.70 -22.64 27.21
#